data_AF-A0A7G9Z6V2-F1
#
_entry.id   AF-A0A7G9Z6V2-F1
#
_cell.length_a   1.000
_cell.length_b   1.000
_cell.length_c   1.000
_cell.angle_alpha   90.00
_cell.angle_beta   90.00
_cell.angle_gamma   90.00
#
_symmetry.space_group_name_H-M   'P 1'
#
loop_
_entity.id
_entity.type
_entity.pdbx_description
1 polymer ?
#
loop_
_entity_poly.entity_id
_entity_poly.type
_entity_poly.pdbx_seq_one_letter_code
_entity_poly.pdbx_strand_id
1 'polypeptide(L)'
;MMYDACCGIVQTEANKTVNIFNIGSDDMISVTRIAEIVCEELHTTPNFKFTGGKRGWKGDVPVMSLDASRLNKLGWKQRYNSEGAVRKATKDLLAVLGTITKSK
;
A
#
# COMPACT_ATOMS: atom_id res chain seq x y z
N MET A 1 4.75 9.54 3.67
CA MET A 1 3.81 8.99 2.66
C MET A 1 2.41 9.58 2.83
N MET A 2 1.59 9.10 3.76
CA MET A 2 0.26 9.70 4.02
C MET A 2 0.36 11.02 4.81
N TYR A 3 1.27 11.08 5.79
CA TYR A 3 1.53 12.29 6.56
C TYR A 3 1.87 13.49 5.66
N ASP A 4 2.82 13.31 4.73
CA ASP A 4 3.23 14.35 3.79
C ASP A 4 2.06 14.82 2.90
N ALA A 5 1.16 13.89 2.51
CA ALA A 5 -0.05 14.24 1.76
C ALA A 5 -0.98 15.13 2.59
N CYS A 6 -1.25 14.75 3.84
CA CYS A 6 -2.09 15.52 4.75
C CYS A 6 -1.49 16.91 5.01
N CYS A 7 -0.19 17.00 5.30
CA CYS A 7 0.49 18.28 5.49
C CYS A 7 0.39 19.17 4.23
N GLY A 8 0.62 18.59 3.05
CA GLY A 8 0.47 19.30 1.78
C GLY A 8 -0.93 19.87 1.58
N ILE A 9 -1.97 19.05 1.79
CA ILE A 9 -3.36 19.48 1.70
C ILE A 9 -3.66 20.61 2.69
N VAL A 10 -3.23 20.49 3.95
CA VAL A 10 -3.44 21.52 4.98
C VAL A 10 -2.75 22.83 4.58
N GLN A 11 -1.52 22.77 4.05
CA GLN A 11 -0.78 23.96 3.66
C GLN A 11 -1.39 24.68 2.45
N THR A 12 -1.95 23.95 1.48
CA THR A 12 -2.44 24.55 0.23
C THR A 12 -3.94 24.83 0.21
N GLU A 13 -4.73 24.09 1.00
CA GLU A 13 -6.21 24.12 0.92
C GLU A 13 -6.89 24.50 2.24
N ALA A 14 -6.18 25.13 3.18
CA ALA A 14 -6.69 25.54 4.51
C ALA A 14 -7.94 26.43 4.48
N ASN A 15 -8.17 27.14 3.37
CA ASN A 15 -9.25 28.13 3.24
C ASN A 15 -10.63 27.49 3.01
N LYS A 16 -10.70 26.18 2.77
CA LYS A 16 -11.96 25.45 2.57
C LYS A 16 -12.38 24.77 3.87
N THR A 17 -13.68 24.85 4.18
CA THR A 17 -14.27 24.15 5.33
C THR A 17 -14.13 22.63 5.22
N VAL A 18 -14.17 22.09 4.00
CA VAL A 18 -14.05 20.65 3.72
C VAL A 18 -13.18 20.41 2.49
N ASN A 19 -12.25 19.45 2.61
CA ASN A 19 -11.34 19.02 1.56
C ASN A 19 -11.46 17.51 1.36
N ILE A 20 -11.80 17.08 0.13
CA ILE A 20 -11.95 15.66 -0.22
C ILE A 20 -10.88 15.29 -1.25
N PHE A 21 -9.96 14.42 -0.86
CA PHE A 21 -8.87 13.95 -1.69
C PHE A 21 -8.75 12.44 -1.55
N ASN A 22 -8.54 11.77 -2.68
CA ASN A 22 -8.03 10.41 -2.67
C ASN A 22 -6.53 10.44 -2.39
N ILE A 23 -6.07 9.57 -1.50
CA ILE A 23 -4.63 9.37 -1.24
C ILE A 23 -4.33 7.93 -1.66
N GLY A 24 -3.46 7.78 -2.65
CA GLY A 24 -3.13 6.48 -3.22
C GLY A 24 -1.90 6.56 -4.12
N SER A 25 -1.51 5.41 -4.66
CA SER A 25 -0.48 5.30 -5.70
C SER A 25 -1.08 5.45 -7.09
N ASP A 26 -0.24 5.83 -8.06
CA ASP A 26 -0.65 5.89 -9.48
C ASP A 26 -0.61 4.52 -10.18
N ASP A 27 -0.28 3.46 -9.45
CA ASP A 27 -0.19 2.07 -9.93
C ASP A 27 -1.01 1.11 -9.05
N MET A 28 -1.11 -0.13 -9.52
CA MET A 28 -1.77 -1.23 -8.81
C MET A 28 -0.83 -2.44 -8.72
N ILE A 29 -1.11 -3.31 -7.74
CA ILE A 29 -0.43 -4.59 -7.58
C ILE A 29 -1.46 -5.71 -7.38
N SER A 30 -1.19 -6.90 -7.92
CA SER A 30 -2.07 -8.06 -7.74
C SER A 30 -1.82 -8.73 -6.38
N VAL A 31 -2.84 -9.40 -5.84
CA VAL A 31 -2.72 -10.17 -4.60
C VAL A 31 -1.66 -11.27 -4.72
N THR A 32 -1.56 -11.91 -5.89
CA THR A 32 -0.50 -12.90 -6.16
C THR A 32 0.88 -12.27 -6.05
N ARG A 33 1.11 -11.09 -6.64
CA ARG A 33 2.40 -10.42 -6.55
C ARG A 33 2.75 -10.01 -5.13
N ILE A 34 1.76 -9.58 -4.33
CA ILE A 34 1.96 -9.33 -2.89
C ILE A 34 2.47 -10.60 -2.19
N ALA A 35 1.82 -11.74 -2.43
CA ALA A 35 2.23 -13.01 -1.83
C ALA A 35 3.64 -13.44 -2.25
N GLU A 36 4.01 -13.24 -3.51
CA GLU A 36 5.37 -13.49 -4.02
C GLU A 36 6.41 -12.62 -3.31
N ILE A 37 6.18 -11.31 -3.18
CA ILE A 37 7.09 -10.41 -2.46
C ILE A 37 7.30 -10.89 -1.02
N VAL A 38 6.24 -11.33 -0.34
CA VAL A 38 6.35 -11.87 1.03
C VAL A 38 7.22 -13.13 1.05
N CYS A 39 7.04 -14.05 0.08
CA CYS A 39 7.84 -15.26 -0.04
C CYS A 39 9.31 -14.96 -0.35
N GLU A 40 9.58 -13.98 -1.23
CA GLU A 40 10.93 -13.52 -1.59
C GLU A 40 11.68 -12.98 -0.35
N GLU A 41 11.04 -12.10 0.42
CA GLU A 41 11.63 -11.48 1.62
C GLU A 41 11.79 -12.49 2.78
N LEU A 42 10.96 -13.53 2.83
CA LEU A 42 11.07 -14.64 3.77
C LEU A 42 12.04 -15.74 3.32
N HIS A 43 12.51 -15.69 2.07
CA HIS A 43 13.31 -16.75 1.45
C HIS A 43 12.62 -18.13 1.49
N THR A 44 11.33 -18.17 1.16
CA THR A 44 10.53 -19.40 1.13
C THR A 44 9.85 -19.61 -0.21
N THR A 45 9.51 -20.86 -0.53
CA THR A 45 8.88 -21.24 -1.80
C THR A 45 7.65 -22.13 -1.57
N PRO A 46 6.57 -21.60 -0.97
CA PRO A 46 5.35 -22.37 -0.76
C PRO A 46 4.56 -22.58 -2.05
N ASN A 47 3.73 -23.62 -2.10
CA ASN A 47 2.77 -23.82 -3.18
C ASN A 47 1.54 -22.94 -2.94
N PHE A 48 1.23 -22.03 -3.87
CA PHE A 48 0.01 -21.22 -3.79
C PHE A 48 -1.23 -22.04 -4.15
N LYS A 49 -2.25 -21.96 -3.28
CA LYS A 49 -3.56 -22.55 -3.52
C LYS A 49 -4.61 -21.45 -3.58
N PHE A 50 -5.29 -21.35 -4.72
CA PHE A 50 -6.36 -20.39 -4.93
C PHE A 50 -7.71 -21.10 -4.85
N THR A 51 -8.70 -20.43 -4.26
CA THR A 51 -10.09 -20.93 -4.24
C THR A 51 -10.78 -20.81 -5.62
N GLY A 52 -10.16 -20.09 -6.56
CA GLY A 52 -10.77 -19.72 -7.83
C GLY A 52 -11.75 -18.55 -7.70
N GLY A 53 -12.30 -18.10 -8.83
CA GLY A 53 -13.25 -17.00 -8.90
C GLY A 53 -12.63 -15.61 -9.11
N LYS A 54 -13.48 -14.59 -9.21
CA LYS A 54 -13.07 -13.19 -9.47
C LYS A 54 -12.90 -12.34 -8.19
N ARG A 55 -13.25 -12.87 -7.01
CA ARG A 55 -13.16 -12.17 -5.71
C ARG A 55 -13.02 -13.17 -4.57
N GLY A 56 -12.49 -12.74 -3.42
CA GLY A 56 -12.34 -13.57 -2.23
C GLY A 56 -13.65 -13.71 -1.47
N TRP A 57 -14.10 -12.61 -0.86
CA TRP A 57 -15.29 -12.59 0.00
C TRP A 57 -16.46 -11.87 -0.66
N LYS A 58 -17.68 -12.15 -0.17
CA LYS A 58 -18.88 -11.43 -0.59
C LYS A 58 -18.73 -9.97 -0.17
N GLY A 59 -18.68 -9.07 -1.15
CA GLY A 59 -18.47 -7.63 -0.92
C GLY A 59 -17.09 -7.13 -1.37
N ASP A 60 -16.13 -8.03 -1.61
CA ASP A 60 -14.82 -7.61 -2.12
C ASP A 60 -14.94 -6.93 -3.48
N VAL A 61 -14.15 -5.86 -3.64
CA VAL A 61 -13.93 -5.15 -4.90
C VAL A 61 -12.71 -5.78 -5.58
N PRO A 62 -12.85 -6.46 -6.73
CA PRO A 62 -11.75 -7.19 -7.37
C PRO A 62 -10.59 -6.32 -7.83
N VAL A 63 -10.87 -5.06 -8.19
CA VAL A 63 -9.89 -4.10 -8.69
C VAL A 63 -10.15 -2.78 -7.97
N MET A 64 -9.17 -2.32 -7.21
CA MET A 64 -9.22 -1.04 -6.50
C MET A 64 -8.14 -0.12 -7.08
N SER A 65 -8.56 1.04 -7.55
CA SER A 65 -7.69 2.12 -8.01
C SER A 65 -8.39 3.43 -7.69
N LEU A 66 -7.67 4.35 -7.07
CA LEU A 66 -8.17 5.66 -6.72
C LEU A 66 -7.51 6.70 -7.63
N ASP A 67 -8.31 7.60 -8.20
CA ASP A 67 -7.76 8.75 -8.92
C ASP A 67 -7.17 9.76 -7.91
N ALA A 68 -5.84 9.79 -7.80
CA ALA A 68 -5.08 10.73 -6.98
C ALA A 68 -4.68 12.01 -7.74
N SER A 69 -5.16 12.23 -8.98
CA SER A 69 -4.76 13.36 -9.82
C SER A 69 -4.93 14.72 -9.14
N ARG A 70 -5.98 14.89 -8.34
CA ARG A 70 -6.24 16.12 -7.58
C ARG A 70 -5.15 16.40 -6.53
N LEU A 71 -4.66 15.36 -5.85
CA LEU A 71 -3.58 15.48 -4.87
C LEU A 71 -2.23 15.70 -5.58
N ASN A 72 -1.98 14.99 -6.68
CA ASN A 72 -0.76 15.12 -7.48
C ASN A 72 -0.58 16.54 -8.03
N LYS A 73 -1.68 17.24 -8.37
CA LYS A 73 -1.68 18.65 -8.78
C LYS A 73 -1.19 19.61 -7.69
N LEU A 74 -1.24 19.23 -6.42
CA LEU A 74 -0.68 20.00 -5.31
C LEU A 74 0.84 19.78 -5.16
N GLY A 75 1.46 19.02 -6.05
CA GLY A 75 2.90 18.72 -6.02
C GLY A 75 3.28 17.53 -5.13
N TRP A 76 2.30 16.89 -4.48
CA TRP A 76 2.54 15.66 -3.75
C TRP A 76 2.88 14.52 -4.72
N LYS A 77 3.82 13.67 -4.32
CA LYS A 77 4.14 12.41 -5.00
C LYS A 77 4.39 11.31 -3.98
N GLN A 78 3.89 10.12 -4.27
CA GLN A 78 4.20 8.90 -3.54
C GLN A 78 5.71 8.62 -3.58
N ARG A 79 6.28 8.25 -2.44
CA ARG A 79 7.71 7.89 -2.33
C ARG A 79 7.99 6.51 -2.94
N TYR A 80 7.02 5.61 -2.88
CA TYR A 80 7.11 4.26 -3.41
C TYR A 80 5.92 3.99 -4.33
N ASN A 81 6.14 3.17 -5.35
CA ASN A 81 5.07 2.53 -6.10
C ASN A 81 4.47 1.37 -5.27
N SER A 82 3.43 0.72 -5.78
CA SER A 82 2.70 -0.34 -5.05
C SER A 82 3.62 -1.49 -4.61
N GLU A 83 4.47 -1.99 -5.51
CA GLU A 83 5.44 -3.05 -5.19
C GLU A 83 6.46 -2.60 -4.13
N GLY A 84 7.04 -1.42 -4.29
CA GLY A 84 8.03 -0.88 -3.35
C GLY A 84 7.44 -0.66 -1.95
N ALA A 85 6.18 -0.20 -1.88
CA ALA A 85 5.47 -0.01 -0.62
C ALA A 85 5.23 -1.35 0.10
N VAL A 86 4.75 -2.37 -0.63
CA VAL A 86 4.55 -3.72 -0.09
C VAL A 86 5.87 -4.31 0.39
N ARG A 87 6.93 -4.24 -0.43
CA ARG A 87 8.25 -4.77 -0.06
C ARG A 87 8.82 -4.07 1.18
N LYS A 88 8.68 -2.75 1.28
CA LYS A 88 9.10 -1.99 2.46
C LYS A 88 8.32 -2.42 3.71
N ALA A 89 7.00 -2.55 3.61
CA ALA A 89 6.16 -2.99 4.72
C ALA A 89 6.51 -4.41 5.18
N THR A 90 6.76 -5.33 4.25
CA THR A 90 7.22 -6.69 4.57
C THR A 90 8.55 -6.65 5.34
N LYS A 91 9.55 -5.93 4.84
CA LYS A 91 10.86 -5.79 5.52
C LYS A 91 10.72 -5.18 6.92
N ASP A 92 9.89 -4.15 7.07
CA ASP A 92 9.64 -3.51 8.36
C ASP A 92 9.03 -4.48 9.36
N LEU A 93 8.05 -5.27 8.92
CA LEU A 93 7.42 -6.27 9.78
C LEU A 93 8.41 -7.37 10.18
N LEU A 94 9.25 -7.85 9.25
CA LEU A 94 10.28 -8.85 9.56
C LEU A 94 11.32 -8.33 10.54
N ALA A 95 11.71 -7.06 10.43
CA ALA A 95 12.62 -6.43 11.38
C ALA A 95 12.03 -6.43 12.80
N VAL A 96 10.74 -6.09 12.94
CA VAL A 96 10.04 -6.13 14.24
C VAL A 96 9.94 -7.56 14.77
N LEU A 97 9.50 -8.53 13.96
CA LEU A 97 9.35 -9.92 14.39
C LEU A 97 10.69 -10.57 14.78
N GLY A 98 11.76 -10.27 14.04
CA GLY A 98 13.11 -10.75 14.35
C GLY A 98 13.68 -10.19 15.66
N THR A 99 13.25 -9.01 16.10
CA THR A 99 13.61 -8.48 17.42
C THR A 99 12.85 -9.16 18.56
N ILE A 100 11.58 -9.55 18.34
CA ILE A 100 10.76 -10.26 19.34
C ILE A 100 11.31 -11.67 19.60
N THR A 101 11.79 -12.36 18.57
CA THR A 101 12.30 -13.74 18.71
C THR A 101 13.70 -13.83 19.34
N LYS A 102 14.53 -12.78 19.23
CA LYS A 102 15.87 -12.72 19.85
C LYS A 102 15.86 -12.26 21.31
N SER A 103 14.72 -11.79 21.82
CA SER A 103 14.58 -11.27 23.18
C SER A 103 14.16 -12.33 24.21
N LYS A 104 14.32 -13.62 23.89
CA LYS A 104 14.06 -14.75 24.79
C LYS A 104 15.32 -15.56 25.02
#